data_AF-A0A9X2VTW6-F1
#
_entry.id   AF-A0A9X2VTW6-F1
#
_cell.length_a   1.000
_cell.length_b   1.000
_cell.length_c   1.000
_cell.angle_alpha   90.00
_cell.angle_beta   90.00
_cell.angle_gamma   90.00
#
_symmetry.space_group_name_H-M   'P 1'
#
loop_
_entity.id
_entity.type
_entity.pdbx_description
1 polymer ?
#
loop_
_entity_poly.entity_id
_entity_poly.type
_entity_poly.pdbx_seq_one_letter_code
_entity_poly.pdbx_strand_id
1 'polypeptide(L)'
;MADVRLPGGVRSRAVLMGTSLAADPDLAELPEVRGDLADLATALTDGGLRCSVPADRTARALGEELEKAASQAEELLFVHYAGHGLLDARGRLFLAVPDTRLALVRWTALPFRDVRDVLLDAPAHRRLLVLDCRFNERAVAALDDPRSALAEQLAIRGVPTLVTTGAPPPVSLTRHLVDVLRADRREDRLDALLRALLRCADSPDAWTVRN
;
A
#
# COMPACT_ATOMS: atom_id res chain seq x y z
N MET A 1 23.81 0.94 17.45
CA MET A 1 22.50 0.89 16.78
C MET A 1 21.46 1.25 17.83
N ALA A 2 20.85 2.43 17.72
CA ALA A 2 19.83 2.86 18.67
C ALA A 2 18.62 1.91 18.57
N ASP A 3 18.14 1.46 19.72
CA ASP A 3 16.97 0.60 19.89
C ASP A 3 15.73 1.39 19.41
N VAL A 4 15.24 1.10 18.20
CA VAL A 4 14.04 1.74 17.63
C VAL A 4 12.83 1.03 18.23
N ARG A 5 12.57 1.26 19.52
CA ARG A 5 11.23 1.00 20.07
C ARG A 5 10.26 1.98 19.43
N LEU A 6 9.34 1.47 18.63
CA LEU A 6 8.26 2.27 18.10
C LEU A 6 7.14 2.34 19.14
N PRO A 7 6.55 3.52 19.38
CA PRO A 7 5.42 3.66 20.28
C PRO A 7 4.19 2.98 19.67
N GLY A 8 4.04 1.68 19.94
CA GLY A 8 2.78 0.96 19.76
C GLY A 8 1.73 1.57 20.69
N GLY A 9 0.69 2.18 20.12
CA GLY A 9 -0.31 2.89 20.89
C GLY A 9 -1.26 3.73 20.04
N VAL A 10 -2.12 4.47 20.76
CA VAL A 10 -3.20 5.36 20.28
C VAL A 10 -2.80 6.37 19.20
N ARG A 11 -1.49 6.56 18.94
CA ARG A 11 -0.88 7.60 18.10
C ARG A 11 -0.38 7.09 16.75
N SER A 12 -0.43 5.78 16.51
CA SER A 12 -0.09 5.15 15.23
C SER A 12 -1.36 4.67 14.52
N ARG A 13 -1.43 4.79 13.19
CA ARG A 13 -2.56 4.36 12.36
C ARG A 13 -2.05 3.50 11.20
N ALA A 14 -2.84 2.49 10.86
CA ALA A 14 -2.69 1.71 9.65
C ALA A 14 -3.97 1.79 8.83
N VAL A 15 -3.86 2.08 7.53
CA VAL A 15 -4.97 2.05 6.57
C VAL A 15 -4.66 0.98 5.54
N LEU A 16 -5.46 -0.09 5.54
CA LEU A 16 -5.28 -1.25 4.68
C LEU A 16 -6.38 -1.24 3.62
N MET A 17 -6.09 -0.64 2.48
CA MET A 17 -7.00 -0.49 1.34
C MET A 17 -6.80 -1.65 0.35
N GLY A 18 -7.85 -1.97 -0.39
CA GLY A 18 -7.72 -2.87 -1.53
C GLY A 18 -9.05 -3.23 -2.15
N THR A 19 -8.98 -3.87 -3.30
CA THR A 19 -10.15 -4.32 -4.05
C THR A 19 -9.97 -5.79 -4.42
N SER A 20 -10.89 -6.65 -3.97
CA SER A 20 -11.02 -8.02 -4.44
C SER A 20 -11.98 -8.12 -5.63
N LEU A 21 -12.81 -7.09 -5.83
CA LEU A 21 -13.84 -7.03 -6.86
C LEU A 21 -13.38 -6.21 -8.06
N ALA A 22 -13.97 -6.49 -9.23
CA ALA A 22 -13.76 -5.73 -10.46
C ALA A 22 -15.07 -5.60 -11.25
N ALA A 23 -15.52 -4.37 -11.52
CA ALA A 23 -16.69 -4.12 -12.37
C ALA A 23 -16.36 -4.14 -13.88
N ASP A 24 -15.10 -3.87 -14.25
CA ASP A 24 -14.65 -3.92 -15.63
C ASP A 24 -14.28 -5.38 -16.00
N PRO A 25 -14.82 -5.94 -17.10
CA PRO A 25 -14.53 -7.32 -17.49
C PRO A 25 -13.06 -7.55 -17.87
N ASP A 26 -12.32 -6.50 -18.23
CA ASP A 26 -10.90 -6.59 -18.57
C ASP A 26 -10.00 -6.52 -17.32
N LEU A 27 -10.60 -6.37 -16.12
CA LEU A 27 -9.91 -6.47 -14.84
C LEU A 27 -10.24 -7.79 -14.15
N ALA A 28 -9.21 -8.59 -13.91
CA ALA A 28 -9.37 -9.82 -13.15
C ALA A 28 -9.70 -9.53 -11.67
N GLU A 29 -10.68 -10.23 -11.11
CA GLU A 29 -10.93 -10.23 -9.68
C GLU A 29 -9.72 -10.78 -8.89
N LEU A 30 -9.62 -10.36 -7.63
CA LEU A 30 -8.53 -10.66 -6.71
C LEU A 30 -9.08 -11.14 -5.36
N PRO A 31 -9.77 -12.29 -5.32
CA PRO A 31 -10.54 -12.74 -4.16
C PRO A 31 -9.73 -12.83 -2.86
N GLU A 32 -8.43 -13.09 -2.96
CA GLU A 32 -7.49 -13.17 -1.84
C GLU A 32 -7.31 -11.86 -1.07
N VAL A 33 -7.46 -10.70 -1.74
CA VAL A 33 -7.16 -9.38 -1.18
C VAL A 33 -7.95 -9.11 0.10
N ARG A 34 -9.25 -9.44 0.13
CA ARG A 34 -10.09 -9.20 1.32
C ARG A 34 -9.58 -10.03 2.52
N GLY A 35 -9.25 -11.29 2.31
CA GLY A 35 -8.75 -12.18 3.36
C GLY A 35 -7.37 -11.76 3.86
N ASP A 36 -6.46 -11.48 2.94
CA ASP A 36 -5.08 -11.08 3.25
C ASP A 36 -5.03 -9.74 4.01
N LEU A 37 -5.85 -8.76 3.64
CA LEU A 37 -5.93 -7.48 4.37
C LEU A 37 -6.49 -7.66 5.79
N ALA A 38 -7.47 -8.53 5.98
CA ALA A 38 -8.01 -8.83 7.31
C ALA A 38 -6.99 -9.55 8.20
N ASP A 39 -6.25 -10.50 7.63
CA ASP A 39 -5.14 -11.18 8.29
C ASP A 39 -4.03 -10.19 8.68
N LEU A 40 -3.66 -9.27 7.77
CA LEU A 40 -2.66 -8.23 8.03
C LEU A 40 -3.13 -7.27 9.13
N ALA A 41 -4.40 -6.87 9.10
CA ALA A 41 -5.00 -6.01 10.12
C ALA A 41 -4.89 -6.64 11.51
N THR A 42 -5.21 -7.94 11.61
CA THR A 42 -5.09 -8.69 12.86
C THR A 42 -3.65 -8.69 13.35
N ALA A 43 -2.70 -9.03 12.48
CA ALA A 43 -1.28 -9.11 12.82
C ALA A 43 -0.70 -7.76 13.27
N LEU A 44 -1.11 -6.65 12.64
CA LEU A 44 -0.69 -5.29 13.02
C LEU A 44 -1.38 -4.81 14.30
N THR A 45 -2.65 -5.18 14.51
CA THR A 45 -3.43 -4.78 15.69
C THR A 45 -2.89 -5.44 16.96
N ASP A 46 -2.56 -6.73 16.93
CA ASP A 46 -1.90 -7.36 18.09
C ASP A 46 -0.52 -6.73 18.37
N GLY A 47 0.11 -6.12 17.35
CA GLY A 47 1.35 -5.34 17.46
C GLY A 47 1.14 -3.90 17.96
N GLY A 48 -0.09 -3.52 18.32
CA GLY A 48 -0.41 -2.22 18.92
C GLY A 48 -0.75 -1.11 17.92
N LEU A 49 -0.90 -1.39 16.62
CA LEU A 49 -1.35 -0.42 15.63
C LEU A 49 -2.89 -0.37 15.60
N ARG A 50 -3.45 0.83 15.38
CA ARG A 50 -4.88 0.99 15.11
C ARG A 50 -5.14 0.88 13.61
N CYS A 51 -5.75 -0.23 13.19
CA CYS A 51 -6.00 -0.52 11.78
C CYS A 51 -7.42 -0.12 11.35
N SER A 52 -7.55 0.47 10.17
CA SER A 52 -8.79 0.52 9.39
C SER A 52 -8.61 -0.29 8.11
N VAL A 53 -9.65 -1.04 7.72
CA VAL A 53 -9.61 -1.95 6.55
C VAL A 53 -10.77 -1.62 5.61
N PRO A 54 -10.71 -0.51 4.87
CA PRO A 54 -11.77 -0.17 3.92
C PRO A 54 -11.62 -0.98 2.62
N ALA A 55 -11.68 -2.32 2.70
CA ALA A 55 -11.64 -3.19 1.52
C ALA A 55 -12.93 -3.08 0.70
N ASP A 56 -12.80 -3.13 -0.63
CA ASP A 56 -13.90 -3.07 -1.60
C ASP A 56 -14.81 -1.84 -1.41
N ARG A 57 -14.19 -0.69 -1.24
CA ARG A 57 -14.87 0.60 -1.10
C ARG A 57 -14.64 1.47 -2.32
N THR A 58 -15.57 2.40 -2.55
CA THR A 58 -15.44 3.41 -3.61
C THR A 58 -14.26 4.33 -3.35
N ALA A 59 -13.71 4.95 -4.40
CA ALA A 59 -12.59 5.89 -4.28
C ALA A 59 -12.87 7.01 -3.25
N ARG A 60 -14.09 7.55 -3.21
CA ARG A 60 -14.50 8.55 -2.20
C ARG A 60 -14.36 8.00 -0.78
N ALA A 61 -14.94 6.83 -0.51
CA ALA A 61 -14.91 6.26 0.83
C ALA A 61 -13.49 5.88 1.28
N LEU A 62 -12.63 5.45 0.35
CA LEU A 62 -11.20 5.24 0.63
C LEU A 62 -10.50 6.55 1.03
N GLY A 63 -10.74 7.63 0.27
CA GLY A 63 -10.18 8.95 0.57
C GLY A 63 -10.61 9.47 1.95
N GLU A 64 -11.89 9.35 2.29
CA GLU A 64 -12.44 9.76 3.59
C GLU A 64 -11.79 9.00 4.77
N GLU A 65 -11.62 7.68 4.65
CA GLU A 65 -10.96 6.87 5.68
C GLU A 65 -9.45 7.17 5.77
N LEU A 66 -8.79 7.40 4.63
CA LEU A 66 -7.38 7.76 4.59
C LEU A 66 -7.11 9.11 5.27
N GLU A 67 -7.90 10.13 4.94
CA GLU A 67 -7.83 11.47 5.57
C GLU A 67 -8.05 11.41 7.08
N LYS A 68 -9.09 10.66 7.50
CA LYS A 68 -9.39 10.46 8.91
C LYS A 68 -8.24 9.78 9.64
N ALA A 69 -7.63 8.76 9.06
CA ALA A 69 -6.49 8.09 9.68
C ALA A 69 -5.24 9.00 9.69
N ALA A 70 -4.98 9.72 8.60
CA ALA A 70 -3.85 10.63 8.48
C ALA A 70 -3.89 11.73 9.54
N SER A 71 -5.05 12.39 9.71
CA SER A 71 -5.25 13.45 10.72
C SER A 71 -5.06 12.99 12.18
N GLN A 72 -5.15 11.68 12.43
CA GLN A 72 -5.03 11.08 13.77
C GLN A 72 -3.68 10.39 14.02
N ALA A 73 -2.84 10.28 13.00
CA ALA A 73 -1.55 9.63 13.09
C ALA A 73 -0.49 10.66 13.49
N GLU A 74 0.08 10.50 14.68
CA GLU A 74 1.13 11.39 15.18
C GLU A 74 2.51 10.73 15.09
N GLU A 75 2.61 9.42 15.32
CA GLU A 75 3.88 8.70 15.33
C GLU A 75 4.14 7.99 13.99
N LEU A 76 3.22 7.11 13.60
CA LEU A 76 3.29 6.35 12.35
C LEU A 76 1.96 6.39 11.61
N LEU A 77 2.02 6.73 10.32
CA LEU A 77 0.99 6.43 9.35
C LEU A 77 1.49 5.33 8.40
N PHE A 78 0.90 4.14 8.51
CA PHE A 78 1.14 3.02 7.58
C PHE A 78 -0.02 2.92 6.59
N VAL A 79 0.27 3.04 5.30
CA VAL A 79 -0.71 2.92 4.24
C VAL A 79 -0.34 1.73 3.37
N HIS A 80 -1.26 0.78 3.24
CA HIS A 80 -1.10 -0.40 2.40
C HIS A 80 -2.24 -0.44 1.40
N TYR A 81 -1.93 -0.59 0.12
CA TYR A 81 -2.92 -0.87 -0.91
C TYR A 81 -2.59 -2.20 -1.59
N ALA A 82 -3.58 -3.08 -1.69
CA ALA A 82 -3.51 -4.32 -2.46
C ALA A 82 -4.55 -4.34 -3.59
N GLY A 83 -4.12 -4.54 -4.84
CA GLY A 83 -5.03 -4.53 -5.98
C GLY A 83 -4.35 -4.26 -7.32
N HIS A 84 -5.06 -3.62 -8.24
CA HIS A 84 -4.52 -3.26 -9.56
C HIS A 84 -4.00 -1.83 -9.58
N GLY A 85 -2.78 -1.67 -10.08
CA GLY A 85 -2.19 -0.38 -10.41
C GLY A 85 -2.42 -0.05 -11.89
N LEU A 86 -3.12 1.04 -12.16
CA LEU A 86 -3.56 1.42 -13.51
C LEU A 86 -2.88 2.70 -13.97
N LEU A 87 -2.36 2.72 -15.19
CA LEU A 87 -1.84 3.93 -15.82
C LEU A 87 -2.82 4.45 -16.86
N ASP A 88 -3.08 5.75 -16.84
CA ASP A 88 -3.77 6.39 -17.95
C ASP A 88 -2.83 6.70 -19.12
N ALA A 89 -3.38 7.24 -20.21
CA ALA A 89 -2.60 7.61 -21.39
C ALA A 89 -1.49 8.66 -21.14
N ARG A 90 -1.53 9.37 -20.01
CA ARG A 90 -0.50 10.34 -19.59
C ARG A 90 0.48 9.73 -18.58
N GLY A 91 0.41 8.43 -18.33
CA GLY A 91 1.26 7.74 -17.36
C GLY A 91 0.91 8.03 -15.90
N ARG A 92 -0.27 8.60 -15.63
CA ARG A 92 -0.69 8.90 -14.25
C ARG A 92 -1.21 7.63 -13.58
N LEU A 93 -0.78 7.40 -12.34
CA LEU A 93 -1.15 6.23 -11.56
C LEU A 93 -2.52 6.40 -10.90
N PHE A 94 -3.33 5.35 -11.03
CA PHE A 94 -4.61 5.16 -10.38
C PHE A 94 -4.63 3.80 -9.68
N LEU A 95 -5.27 3.74 -8.53
CA LEU A 95 -5.50 2.51 -7.78
C LEU A 95 -6.93 2.05 -8.06
N ALA A 96 -7.08 0.82 -8.54
CA ALA A 96 -8.40 0.26 -8.83
C ALA A 96 -9.23 0.11 -7.55
N VAL A 97 -10.53 0.33 -7.71
CA VAL A 97 -11.60 0.13 -6.72
C VAL A 97 -12.74 -0.67 -7.38
N PRO A 98 -13.71 -1.21 -6.63
CA PRO A 98 -14.69 -2.14 -7.20
C PRO A 98 -15.42 -1.63 -8.45
N ASP A 99 -15.74 -0.34 -8.50
CA ASP A 99 -16.48 0.31 -9.59
C ASP A 99 -15.59 0.88 -10.70
N THR A 100 -14.28 0.60 -10.67
CA THR A 100 -13.35 1.05 -11.70
C THR A 100 -13.72 0.51 -13.08
N ARG A 101 -13.73 1.42 -14.07
CA ARG A 101 -13.84 1.11 -15.50
C ARG A 101 -12.61 1.64 -16.22
N LEU A 102 -11.92 0.80 -16.99
CA LEU A 102 -10.67 1.17 -17.68
C LEU A 102 -10.86 2.36 -18.62
N ALA A 103 -11.96 2.37 -19.37
CA ALA A 103 -12.30 3.47 -20.27
C ALA A 103 -12.55 4.81 -19.55
N LEU A 104 -12.86 4.79 -18.24
CA LEU A 104 -13.20 5.95 -17.42
C LEU A 104 -12.31 6.06 -16.17
N VAL A 105 -11.10 5.48 -16.21
CA VAL A 105 -10.22 5.32 -15.03
C VAL A 105 -10.04 6.60 -14.21
N ARG A 106 -9.98 7.75 -14.88
CA ARG A 106 -9.83 9.07 -14.24
C ARG A 106 -10.96 9.46 -13.29
N TRP A 107 -12.13 8.86 -13.47
CA TRP A 107 -13.36 9.20 -12.76
C TRP A 107 -13.82 8.08 -11.84
N THR A 108 -13.43 6.84 -12.13
CA THR A 108 -13.92 5.64 -11.43
C THR A 108 -12.86 4.95 -10.58
N ALA A 109 -11.58 5.30 -10.73
CA ALA A 109 -10.48 4.78 -9.91
C ALA A 109 -9.98 5.84 -8.92
N LEU A 110 -9.28 5.42 -7.87
CA LEU A 110 -8.67 6.33 -6.90
C LEU A 110 -7.36 6.92 -7.48
N PRO A 111 -7.25 8.24 -7.70
CA PRO A 111 -6.02 8.83 -8.20
C PRO A 111 -4.91 8.69 -7.16
N PHE A 112 -3.75 8.13 -7.55
CA PHE A 112 -2.65 7.95 -6.60
C PHE A 112 -2.08 9.28 -6.09
N ARG A 113 -2.15 10.33 -6.92
CA ARG A 113 -1.76 11.69 -6.50
C ARG A 113 -2.53 12.13 -5.24
N ASP A 114 -3.80 11.77 -5.11
CA ASP A 114 -4.63 12.19 -3.99
C ASP A 114 -4.19 11.44 -2.72
N VAL A 115 -3.83 10.14 -2.83
CA VAL A 115 -3.20 9.36 -1.74
C VAL A 115 -1.86 9.95 -1.34
N ARG A 116 -1.04 10.35 -2.33
CA ARG A 116 0.26 10.99 -2.13
C ARG A 116 0.12 12.30 -1.37
N ASP A 117 -0.83 13.14 -1.74
CA ASP A 117 -1.04 14.44 -1.11
C ASP A 117 -1.42 14.25 0.37
N VAL A 118 -2.32 13.31 0.68
CA VAL A 118 -2.67 12.97 2.08
C VAL A 118 -1.47 12.48 2.88
N LEU A 119 -0.59 11.66 2.28
CA LEU A 119 0.65 11.20 2.92
C LEU A 119 1.63 12.34 3.21
N LEU A 120 1.72 13.33 2.31
CA LEU A 120 2.59 14.49 2.47
C LEU A 120 2.10 15.43 3.58
N ASP A 121 0.78 15.62 3.65
CA ASP A 121 0.13 16.53 4.60
C ASP A 121 -0.09 15.90 5.98
N ALA A 122 0.06 14.57 6.11
CA ALA A 122 -0.09 13.88 7.38
C ALA A 122 0.93 14.37 8.45
N PRO A 123 0.48 14.69 9.68
CA PRO A 123 1.35 15.16 10.76
C PRO A 123 2.27 14.06 11.33
N ALA A 124 2.09 12.81 10.93
CA ALA A 124 2.82 11.67 11.44
C ALA A 124 4.35 11.84 11.29
N HIS A 125 5.10 11.59 12.37
CA HIS A 125 6.57 11.61 12.35
C HIS A 125 7.14 10.66 11.30
N ARG A 126 6.52 9.48 11.13
CA ARG A 126 6.89 8.49 10.12
C ARG A 126 5.68 8.17 9.25
N ARG A 127 5.93 8.05 7.95
CA ARG A 127 4.94 7.66 6.94
C ARG A 127 5.53 6.52 6.14
N LEU A 128 4.75 5.49 5.88
CA LEU A 128 5.18 4.33 5.13
C LEU A 128 4.07 3.93 4.18
N LEU A 129 4.40 3.86 2.90
CA LEU A 129 3.48 3.44 1.85
C LEU A 129 3.95 2.11 1.26
N VAL A 130 3.02 1.16 1.18
CA VAL A 130 3.20 -0.12 0.49
C VAL A 130 2.13 -0.25 -0.59
N LEU A 131 2.58 -0.42 -1.83
CA LEU A 131 1.72 -0.70 -2.97
C LEU A 131 1.95 -2.15 -3.42
N ASP A 132 1.08 -3.06 -2.99
CA ASP A 132 0.99 -4.44 -3.46
C ASP A 132 0.12 -4.49 -4.72
N CYS A 133 0.68 -3.97 -5.82
CA CYS A 133 -0.05 -3.69 -7.04
C CYS A 133 0.30 -4.71 -8.13
N ARG A 134 -0.72 -5.33 -8.72
CA ARG A 134 -0.56 -5.95 -10.03
C ARG A 134 -0.59 -4.87 -11.09
N PHE A 135 0.54 -4.70 -11.77
CA PHE A 135 0.70 -3.78 -12.88
C PHE A 135 0.66 -4.54 -14.20
N ASN A 136 0.20 -3.88 -15.26
CA ASN A 136 0.38 -4.42 -16.61
C ASN A 136 1.86 -4.28 -17.05
N GLU A 137 2.26 -5.04 -18.07
CA GLU A 137 3.64 -5.07 -18.58
C GLU A 137 4.22 -3.68 -18.89
N ARG A 138 3.38 -2.79 -19.43
CA ARG A 138 3.78 -1.41 -19.73
C ARG A 138 4.13 -0.61 -18.48
N ALA A 139 3.37 -0.79 -17.40
CA ALA A 139 3.65 -0.14 -16.13
C ALA A 139 4.88 -0.74 -15.44
N VAL A 140 5.09 -2.05 -15.55
CA VAL A 140 6.33 -2.71 -15.10
C VAL A 140 7.56 -2.12 -15.82
N ALA A 141 7.53 -2.04 -17.15
CA ALA A 141 8.63 -1.44 -17.91
C ALA A 141 8.87 0.05 -17.57
N ALA A 142 7.83 0.79 -17.18
CA ALA A 142 7.99 2.16 -16.71
C ALA A 142 8.65 2.24 -15.33
N LEU A 143 8.45 1.26 -14.44
CA LEU A 143 9.11 1.23 -13.13
C LEU A 143 10.62 0.99 -13.26
N ASP A 144 11.06 0.26 -14.29
CA ASP A 144 12.49 0.01 -14.55
C ASP A 144 13.26 1.27 -15.03
N ASP A 145 12.55 2.31 -15.47
CA ASP A 145 13.15 3.61 -15.79
C ASP A 145 12.92 4.61 -14.62
N PRO A 146 13.97 4.95 -13.84
CA PRO A 146 13.87 5.92 -12.74
C PRO A 146 13.42 7.32 -13.17
N ARG A 147 13.49 7.63 -14.48
CA ARG A 147 13.04 8.90 -15.07
C ARG A 147 11.62 8.83 -15.61
N SER A 148 10.94 7.70 -15.48
CA SER A 148 9.57 7.59 -15.94
C SER A 148 8.64 8.44 -15.07
N ALA A 149 7.53 8.89 -15.66
CA ALA A 149 6.50 9.60 -14.93
C ALA A 149 5.92 8.78 -13.77
N LEU A 150 5.93 7.44 -13.87
CA LEU A 150 5.48 6.55 -12.81
C LEU A 150 6.49 6.54 -11.64
N ALA A 151 7.78 6.43 -11.93
CA ALA A 151 8.82 6.48 -10.92
C ALA A 151 8.80 7.82 -10.14
N GLU A 152 8.65 8.94 -10.85
CA GLU A 152 8.53 10.26 -10.23
C GLU A 152 7.28 10.40 -9.34
N GLN A 153 6.15 9.85 -9.76
CA GLN A 153 4.92 9.84 -8.97
C GLN A 153 5.10 9.06 -7.66
N LEU A 154 5.84 7.96 -7.69
CA LEU A 154 6.09 7.12 -6.52
C LEU A 154 7.21 7.66 -5.61
N ALA A 155 8.05 8.57 -6.12
CA ALA A 155 9.05 9.29 -5.34
C ALA A 155 8.41 10.37 -4.46
N ILE A 156 7.89 9.97 -3.30
CA ILE A 156 7.31 10.85 -2.29
C ILE A 156 8.39 11.24 -1.27
N ARG A 157 8.91 12.47 -1.35
CA ARG A 157 10.00 12.93 -0.48
C ARG A 157 9.63 12.77 1.00
N GLY A 158 10.50 12.15 1.79
CA GLY A 158 10.28 11.91 3.22
C GLY A 158 9.32 10.76 3.54
N VAL A 159 8.81 10.05 2.54
CA VAL A 159 7.91 8.90 2.72
C VAL A 159 8.53 7.68 2.02
N PRO A 160 9.17 6.76 2.78
CA PRO A 160 9.56 5.47 2.25
C PRO A 160 8.38 4.79 1.53
N THR A 161 8.58 4.51 0.25
CA THR A 161 7.56 3.91 -0.62
C THR A 161 8.10 2.60 -1.17
N LEU A 162 7.44 1.51 -0.82
CA LEU A 162 7.70 0.19 -1.41
C LEU A 162 6.60 -0.13 -2.41
N VAL A 163 7.00 -0.46 -3.63
CA VAL A 163 6.08 -0.92 -4.67
C VAL A 163 6.49 -2.33 -5.05
N THR A 164 5.54 -3.26 -4.98
CA THR A 164 5.74 -4.60 -5.51
C THR A 164 4.80 -4.80 -6.67
N THR A 165 5.34 -5.21 -7.81
CA THR A 165 4.60 -5.35 -9.07
C THR A 165 3.84 -6.68 -9.20
N GLY A 166 3.64 -7.35 -8.07
CA GLY A 166 3.29 -8.77 -7.98
C GLY A 166 4.53 -9.63 -8.17
N ALA A 167 4.84 -10.47 -7.18
CA ALA A 167 5.67 -11.63 -7.43
C ALA A 167 4.88 -12.57 -8.37
N PRO A 168 5.52 -13.31 -9.29
CA PRO A 168 4.87 -14.48 -9.85
C PRO A 168 4.43 -15.40 -8.69
N PRO A 169 3.29 -16.12 -8.83
CA PRO A 169 2.73 -16.95 -7.75
C PRO A 169 3.78 -17.87 -7.11
N PRO A 170 3.67 -18.13 -5.79
CA PRO A 170 2.37 -18.46 -5.20
C PRO A 170 1.75 -17.48 -4.18
N VAL A 171 2.41 -16.39 -3.74
CA VAL A 171 1.87 -15.54 -2.65
C VAL A 171 2.02 -14.03 -2.90
N SER A 172 0.96 -13.26 -2.62
CA SER A 172 0.96 -11.78 -2.62
C SER A 172 1.95 -11.24 -1.59
N LEU A 173 2.43 -9.99 -1.74
CA LEU A 173 3.25 -9.36 -0.70
C LEU A 173 2.46 -9.29 0.61
N THR A 174 1.16 -8.96 0.53
CA THR A 174 0.28 -8.89 1.70
C THR A 174 0.33 -10.21 2.48
N ARG A 175 0.22 -11.36 1.81
CA ARG A 175 0.33 -12.68 2.46
C ARG A 175 1.70 -12.92 3.06
N HIS A 176 2.77 -12.58 2.36
CA HIS A 176 4.13 -12.72 2.88
C HIS A 176 4.33 -11.90 4.17
N LEU A 177 3.83 -10.66 4.21
CA LEU A 177 3.90 -9.82 5.40
C LEU A 177 3.12 -10.43 6.58
N VAL A 178 1.95 -10.99 6.33
CA VAL A 178 1.17 -11.72 7.33
C VAL A 178 1.98 -12.86 7.94
N ASP A 179 2.58 -13.70 7.09
CA ASP A 179 3.32 -14.88 7.56
C ASP A 179 4.56 -14.48 8.38
N VAL A 180 5.28 -13.43 7.96
CA VAL A 180 6.42 -12.88 8.73
C VAL A 180 5.97 -12.33 10.08
N LEU A 181 4.88 -11.56 10.11
CA LEU A 181 4.38 -10.96 11.36
C LEU A 181 3.82 -12.01 12.33
N ARG A 182 3.23 -13.10 11.81
CA ARG A 182 2.76 -14.23 12.62
C ARG A 182 3.90 -15.09 13.14
N ALA A 183 4.99 -15.23 12.38
CA ALA A 183 6.16 -16.01 12.78
C ALA A 183 7.00 -15.30 13.85
N ASP A 184 7.02 -13.96 13.87
CA ASP A 184 7.75 -13.21 14.89
C ASP A 184 6.96 -13.19 16.22
N ARG A 185 7.40 -14.04 17.16
CA ARG A 185 6.84 -14.11 18.53
C ARG A 185 7.40 -13.04 19.46
N ARG A 186 8.25 -12.13 18.98
CA ARG A 186 8.79 -11.02 19.79
C ARG A 186 7.82 -9.85 19.86
N GLU A 187 7.99 -9.01 20.88
CA GLU A 187 7.13 -7.84 21.13
C GLU A 187 7.25 -6.75 20.02
N ASP A 188 8.28 -6.78 19.17
CA ASP A 188 8.59 -5.73 18.20
C ASP A 188 8.13 -6.04 16.76
N ARG A 189 6.82 -6.23 16.57
CA ARG A 189 6.21 -6.56 15.25
C ARG A 189 6.46 -5.53 14.15
N LEU A 190 6.63 -4.25 14.48
CA LEU A 190 6.94 -3.23 13.47
C LEU A 190 8.38 -3.33 12.94
N ASP A 191 9.30 -3.77 13.79
CA ASP A 191 10.67 -4.04 13.40
C ASP A 191 10.72 -5.29 12.50
N ALA A 192 9.86 -6.28 12.78
CA ALA A 192 9.61 -7.39 11.89
C ALA A 192 9.03 -6.94 10.54
N LEU A 193 8.03 -6.04 10.55
CA LEU A 193 7.44 -5.45 9.35
C LEU A 193 8.48 -4.70 8.53
N LEU A 194 9.23 -3.78 9.13
CA LEU A 194 10.27 -3.01 8.44
C LEU A 194 11.34 -3.95 7.87
N ARG A 195 11.81 -4.94 8.64
CA ARG A 195 12.75 -5.95 8.11
C ARG A 195 12.15 -6.75 6.96
N ALA A 196 10.87 -7.12 7.03
CA ALA A 196 10.18 -7.81 5.95
C ALA A 196 10.14 -6.95 4.68
N LEU A 197 9.72 -5.69 4.83
CA LEU A 197 9.66 -4.73 3.74
C LEU A 197 11.04 -4.43 3.15
N LEU A 198 12.08 -4.33 3.98
CA LEU A 198 13.47 -4.18 3.51
C LEU A 198 13.94 -5.42 2.74
N ARG A 199 13.61 -6.64 3.19
CA ARG A 199 13.92 -7.86 2.43
C ARG A 199 13.17 -7.94 1.13
N CYS A 200 11.89 -7.56 1.14
CA CYS A 200 11.09 -7.49 -0.08
C CYS A 200 11.68 -6.46 -1.03
N ALA A 201 12.11 -5.29 -0.52
CA ALA A 201 12.77 -4.24 -1.29
C ALA A 201 14.06 -4.67 -2.00
N ASP A 202 14.75 -5.68 -1.47
CA ASP A 202 15.97 -6.25 -2.06
C ASP A 202 15.67 -7.35 -3.11
N SER A 203 14.39 -7.71 -3.31
CA SER A 203 13.95 -8.67 -4.33
C SER A 203 14.02 -8.05 -5.73
N PRO A 204 14.43 -8.79 -6.78
CA PRO A 204 14.43 -8.30 -8.16
C PRO A 204 13.04 -7.90 -8.67
N ASP A 205 11.97 -8.46 -8.09
CA ASP A 205 10.58 -8.16 -8.45
C ASP A 205 9.99 -6.99 -7.65
N ALA A 206 10.77 -6.38 -6.77
CA ALA A 206 10.35 -5.24 -5.96
C ALA A 206 11.02 -3.96 -6.41
N TRP A 207 10.22 -2.91 -6.55
CA TRP A 207 10.72 -1.60 -6.86
C TRP A 207 10.61 -0.70 -5.62
N THR A 208 11.76 -0.23 -5.14
CA THR A 208 11.84 0.53 -3.90
C THR A 208 12.26 1.96 -4.17
N VAL A 209 11.43 2.93 -3.78
CA VAL A 209 11.84 4.34 -3.77
C VAL A 209 12.28 4.72 -2.39
N ARG A 210 13.58 4.92 -2.27
CA ARG A 210 14.19 5.55 -1.10
C ARG A 210 14.53 6.98 -1.49
N ASN A 211 13.89 7.94 -0.81
CA ASN A 211 14.24 9.36 -0.91
C ASN A 211 15.27 9.73 0.16
#